data_AF-A0A1V5ZPF4-F1
#
_entry.id   AF-A0A1V5ZPF4-F1
#
_cell.length_a   1.000
_cell.length_b   1.000
_cell.length_c   1.000
_cell.angle_alpha   90.00
_cell.angle_beta   90.00
_cell.angle_gamma   90.00
#
_symmetry.space_group_name_H-M   'P 1'
#
loop_
_entity.id
_entity.type
_entity.pdbx_description
1 polymer ?
#
loop_
_entity_poly.entity_id
_entity_poly.type
_entity_poly.pdbx_seq_one_letter_code
_entity_poly.pdbx_strand_id
1 'polypeptide(L)'
;MGFINPGMEILKLPSLSQIRDFGLSIKNIKIVDTIDELRNIPPNIIIAESIKNFEFVVDYVEKVFLKKHGKYIMALGLYNQLRNNGKNLLLKPAQVKFKNIYKPYTGQDLDNKSLLVFRTGGIGDLLFIQPNLIYLKNKYPTCKIIFGCAKRYQSMVNQWDCVDEIISWPFQLNKMIEIDYHAIFEGVIERSAESKKVNAYHLFTRWLGLNLEDKYLIPKQSAEEISLSECSRVLKTLGLKENEFILLQPRASSQVRTPNFETVWKKIISDLMKDNIDVAIIDSPHASPQIKKYIEKYFPNDRVFNLSEYSKDLSFMISFAKLSGMCLSTDSSLIHIGASLEKKIFGIYGPFPGNIRLDTYPNCDWVDAKLHCGPCFLHGHKECFNATSKGYSKCYDYLDFELTHEKIKKLFEK
;
A
#
# COMPACT_ATOMS: atom_id res chain seq x y z
N MET A 1 -16.25 -16.16 -15.68
CA MET A 1 -15.29 -15.75 -14.63
C MET A 1 -15.31 -14.23 -14.56
N GLY A 2 -15.63 -13.66 -13.40
CA GLY A 2 -15.54 -12.21 -13.20
C GLY A 2 -14.13 -11.83 -12.77
N PHE A 3 -13.52 -10.87 -13.45
CA PHE A 3 -12.29 -10.23 -12.99
C PHE A 3 -12.65 -9.13 -12.01
N ILE A 4 -11.99 -9.08 -10.85
CA ILE A 4 -12.23 -8.05 -9.85
C ILE A 4 -10.93 -7.32 -9.60
N ASN A 5 -10.99 -6.00 -9.71
CA ASN A 5 -9.91 -5.09 -9.30
C ASN A 5 -10.20 -4.62 -7.87
N PRO A 6 -9.38 -5.01 -6.87
CA PRO A 6 -9.47 -4.55 -5.49
C PRO A 6 -8.91 -3.15 -5.27
N GLY A 7 -8.39 -2.47 -6.31
CA GLY A 7 -8.19 -1.04 -6.24
C GLY A 7 -9.53 -0.42 -5.87
N MET A 8 -9.61 0.25 -4.71
CA MET A 8 -10.84 0.83 -4.14
C MET A 8 -11.59 1.63 -5.22
N GLU A 9 -12.46 0.95 -5.97
CA GLU A 9 -13.55 1.57 -6.70
C GLU A 9 -14.34 2.33 -5.65
N ILE A 10 -14.73 3.56 -5.97
CA ILE A 10 -15.64 4.33 -5.14
C ILE A 10 -16.85 3.43 -4.90
N LEU A 11 -16.93 2.92 -3.67
CA LEU A 11 -18.03 2.12 -3.17
C LEU A 11 -19.33 2.77 -3.65
N LYS A 12 -20.04 2.15 -4.58
CA LYS A 12 -21.50 2.29 -4.57
C LYS A 12 -21.92 1.77 -3.20
N LEU A 13 -22.17 2.71 -2.29
CA LEU A 13 -22.62 2.39 -0.95
C LEU A 13 -23.82 1.45 -1.08
N PRO A 14 -23.85 0.32 -0.34
CA PRO A 14 -25.00 -0.55 -0.38
C PRO A 14 -26.26 0.24 0.01
N SER A 15 -27.43 -0.19 -0.47
CA SER A 15 -28.67 0.47 -0.08
C SER A 15 -28.83 0.45 1.46
N LEU A 16 -29.60 1.40 1.99
CA LEU A 16 -29.80 1.53 3.44
C LEU A 16 -30.36 0.26 4.09
N SER A 17 -31.17 -0.50 3.37
CA SER A 17 -31.64 -1.82 3.80
C SER A 17 -30.49 -2.83 3.90
N GLN A 18 -29.61 -2.88 2.90
CA GLN A 18 -28.50 -3.83 2.81
C GLN A 18 -27.45 -3.65 3.91
N ILE A 19 -27.21 -2.41 4.35
CA ILE A 19 -26.27 -2.12 5.44
C ILE A 19 -26.82 -2.65 6.78
N ARG A 20 -28.15 -2.60 6.99
CA ARG A 20 -28.80 -3.07 8.22
C ARG A 20 -28.72 -4.58 8.38
N ASP A 21 -28.73 -5.34 7.29
CA ASP A 21 -28.64 -6.81 7.33
C ASP A 21 -27.32 -7.29 7.94
N PHE A 22 -26.25 -6.51 7.80
CA PHE A 22 -24.96 -6.75 8.46
C PHE A 22 -24.88 -6.22 9.90
N GLY A 23 -25.95 -5.60 10.39
CA GLY A 23 -25.96 -4.90 11.68
C GLY A 23 -25.18 -3.58 11.66
N LEU A 24 -24.97 -2.99 10.48
CA LEU A 24 -24.34 -1.69 10.30
C LEU A 24 -25.42 -0.59 10.15
N SER A 25 -25.01 0.68 10.26
CA SER A 25 -25.82 1.87 10.01
C SER A 25 -25.07 2.87 9.13
N ILE A 26 -25.77 3.87 8.58
CA ILE A 26 -25.15 4.95 7.78
C ILE A 26 -24.06 5.67 8.58
N LYS A 27 -24.29 5.89 9.88
CA LYS A 27 -23.31 6.51 10.78
C LYS A 27 -22.01 5.70 10.81
N ASN A 28 -22.08 4.38 10.60
CA ASN A 28 -20.91 3.52 10.61
C ASN A 28 -20.05 3.58 9.34
N ILE A 29 -20.46 4.32 8.31
CA ILE A 29 -19.73 4.44 7.04
C ILE A 29 -19.21 5.88 6.82
N LYS A 30 -19.56 6.82 7.71
CA LYS A 30 -19.10 8.21 7.61
C LYS A 30 -17.61 8.34 7.93
N ILE A 31 -17.03 9.41 7.38
CA ILE A 31 -15.76 9.98 7.82
C ILE A 31 -16.00 10.61 9.21
N VAL A 32 -15.09 10.35 10.13
CA VAL A 32 -15.05 10.92 11.48
C VAL A 32 -13.90 11.91 11.61
N ASP A 33 -13.92 12.74 12.65
CA ASP A 33 -12.87 13.75 12.83
C ASP A 33 -11.58 13.13 13.36
N THR A 34 -11.68 12.20 14.32
CA THR A 34 -10.55 11.57 15.01
C THR A 34 -10.57 10.04 14.90
N ILE A 35 -9.41 9.40 15.06
CA ILE A 35 -9.36 7.91 15.11
C ILE A 35 -10.04 7.35 16.37
N ASP A 36 -10.16 8.11 17.45
CA ASP A 36 -10.82 7.65 18.68
C ASP A 36 -12.34 7.54 18.52
N GLU A 37 -12.96 8.43 17.74
CA GLU A 37 -14.34 8.26 17.29
C GLU A 37 -14.51 7.00 16.43
N LEU A 38 -13.52 6.69 15.58
CA LEU A 38 -13.55 5.52 14.72
C LEU A 38 -13.57 4.21 15.53
N ARG A 39 -12.95 4.16 16.72
CA ARG A 39 -12.96 2.96 17.60
C ARG A 39 -14.37 2.53 17.99
N ASN A 40 -15.30 3.49 18.08
CA ASN A 40 -16.70 3.24 18.43
C ASN A 40 -17.54 2.82 17.21
N ILE A 41 -16.92 2.67 16.04
CA ILE A 41 -17.57 2.36 14.78
C ILE A 41 -16.95 1.09 14.17
N PRO A 42 -17.76 0.10 13.75
CA PRO A 42 -17.23 -1.10 13.11
C PRO A 42 -16.46 -0.77 11.81
N PRO A 43 -15.37 -1.51 11.52
CA PRO A 43 -14.38 -1.19 10.48
C PRO A 43 -14.83 -1.47 9.02
N ASN A 44 -16.10 -1.30 8.66
CA ASN A 44 -16.64 -1.71 7.35
C ASN A 44 -16.33 -3.18 6.96
N ILE A 45 -16.08 -4.03 7.96
CA ILE A 45 -15.88 -5.48 7.80
C ILE A 45 -17.19 -6.18 8.13
N ILE A 46 -17.51 -7.19 7.32
CA ILE A 46 -18.75 -7.96 7.44
C ILE A 46 -18.47 -9.47 7.44
N ILE A 47 -19.51 -10.23 7.76
CA ILE A 47 -19.53 -11.69 7.62
C ILE A 47 -20.53 -12.05 6.52
N ALA A 48 -20.05 -12.68 5.46
CA ALA A 48 -20.88 -13.16 4.36
C ALA A 48 -20.92 -14.69 4.35
N GLU A 49 -22.10 -15.26 4.09
CA GLU A 49 -22.29 -16.68 3.82
C GLU A 49 -22.39 -16.90 2.32
N SER A 50 -21.62 -17.85 1.80
CA SER A 50 -21.71 -18.24 0.40
C SER A 50 -22.91 -19.14 0.15
N ILE A 51 -23.72 -18.81 -0.87
CA ILE A 51 -24.92 -19.57 -1.24
C ILE A 51 -24.59 -20.72 -2.19
N LYS A 52 -23.45 -20.63 -2.89
CA LYS A 52 -22.99 -21.60 -3.89
C LYS A 52 -21.47 -21.77 -3.81
N ASN A 53 -20.93 -22.82 -4.42
CA ASN A 53 -19.50 -22.86 -4.68
C ASN A 53 -19.19 -21.88 -5.81
N PHE A 54 -18.23 -21.00 -5.62
CA PHE A 54 -17.75 -20.15 -6.71
C PHE A 54 -16.31 -19.72 -6.50
N GLU A 55 -15.68 -19.32 -7.60
CA GLU A 55 -14.35 -18.73 -7.60
C GLU A 55 -14.39 -17.32 -8.19
N PHE A 56 -13.45 -16.50 -7.76
CA PHE A 56 -13.21 -15.17 -8.30
C PHE A 56 -11.72 -14.87 -8.33
N VAL A 57 -11.32 -13.94 -9.17
CA VAL A 57 -9.93 -13.50 -9.28
C VAL A 57 -9.75 -12.19 -8.53
N VAL A 58 -8.82 -12.17 -7.58
CA VAL A 58 -8.36 -10.99 -6.86
C VAL A 58 -7.08 -10.50 -7.53
N ASP A 59 -7.02 -9.20 -7.82
CA ASP A 59 -5.81 -8.53 -8.34
C ASP A 59 -5.25 -9.13 -9.64
N TYR A 60 -6.12 -9.69 -10.49
CA TYR A 60 -5.76 -10.35 -11.77
C TYR A 60 -4.87 -11.59 -11.66
N VAL A 61 -4.50 -12.03 -10.44
CA VAL A 61 -3.49 -13.07 -10.22
C VAL A 61 -3.99 -14.18 -9.31
N GLU A 62 -4.74 -13.86 -8.25
CA GLU A 62 -5.12 -14.84 -7.23
C GLU A 62 -6.53 -15.38 -7.48
N LYS A 63 -6.66 -16.68 -7.73
CA LYS A 63 -7.95 -17.37 -7.70
C LYS A 63 -8.32 -17.68 -6.25
N VAL A 64 -9.44 -17.12 -5.80
CA VAL A 64 -10.02 -17.39 -4.48
C VAL A 64 -11.28 -18.22 -4.65
N PHE A 65 -11.40 -19.32 -3.89
CA PHE A 65 -12.54 -20.22 -3.92
C PHE A 65 -13.36 -20.14 -2.64
N LEU A 66 -14.66 -19.86 -2.77
CA LEU A 66 -15.60 -19.88 -1.64
C LEU A 66 -16.53 -21.10 -1.75
N LYS A 67 -16.48 -21.94 -0.71
CA LYS A 67 -17.37 -23.08 -0.52
C LYS A 67 -18.78 -22.64 -0.15
N LYS A 68 -19.78 -23.32 -0.72
CA LYS A 68 -21.20 -23.24 -0.37
C LYS A 68 -21.37 -23.42 1.14
N HIS A 69 -22.22 -22.60 1.75
CA HIS A 69 -22.46 -22.50 3.20
C HIS A 69 -21.23 -22.07 4.04
N GLY A 70 -20.09 -21.81 3.41
CA GLY A 70 -18.94 -21.22 4.09
C GLY A 70 -19.23 -19.78 4.52
N LYS A 71 -18.77 -19.41 5.71
CA LYS A 71 -18.88 -18.06 6.28
C LYS A 71 -17.51 -17.41 6.24
N TYR A 72 -17.44 -16.20 5.69
CA TYR A 72 -16.19 -15.51 5.40
C TYR A 72 -16.20 -14.08 5.95
N ILE A 73 -15.08 -13.69 6.54
CA ILE A 73 -14.77 -12.30 6.91
C ILE A 73 -14.28 -11.57 5.65
N MET A 74 -14.89 -10.44 5.32
CA MET A 74 -14.48 -9.62 4.17
C MET A 74 -14.85 -8.14 4.35
N ALA A 75 -14.16 -7.27 3.61
CA ALA A 75 -14.54 -5.87 3.49
C ALA A 75 -15.88 -5.73 2.76
N LEU A 76 -16.68 -4.74 3.17
CA LEU A 76 -18.00 -4.46 2.58
C LEU A 76 -17.91 -4.16 1.07
N GLY A 77 -16.81 -3.55 0.61
CA GLY A 77 -16.57 -3.31 -0.81
C GLY A 77 -16.46 -4.59 -1.64
N LEU A 78 -15.68 -5.55 -1.16
CA LEU A 78 -15.55 -6.85 -1.82
C LEU A 78 -16.89 -7.58 -1.84
N TYR A 79 -17.64 -7.56 -0.74
CA TYR A 79 -18.99 -8.14 -0.72
C TYR A 79 -19.89 -7.55 -1.81
N ASN A 80 -19.89 -6.22 -1.97
CA ASN A 80 -20.72 -5.56 -2.97
C ASN A 80 -20.34 -5.95 -4.41
N GLN A 81 -19.05 -6.15 -4.67
CA GLN A 81 -18.55 -6.61 -5.96
C GLN A 81 -18.92 -8.09 -6.23
N LEU A 82 -18.90 -8.93 -5.19
CA LEU A 82 -19.08 -10.38 -5.32
C LEU A 82 -20.51 -10.89 -5.18
N ARG A 83 -21.38 -10.16 -4.48
CA ARG A 83 -22.67 -10.70 -4.03
C ARG A 83 -23.56 -11.20 -5.16
N ASN A 84 -23.43 -10.65 -6.36
CA ASN A 84 -24.24 -11.01 -7.51
C ASN A 84 -23.36 -11.29 -8.73
N ASN A 85 -23.72 -12.31 -9.50
CA ASN A 85 -23.23 -12.51 -10.86
C ASN A 85 -24.43 -12.50 -11.82
N GLY A 86 -24.66 -11.35 -12.47
CA GLY A 86 -25.90 -11.07 -13.19
C GLY A 86 -27.10 -11.14 -12.25
N LYS A 87 -28.07 -12.01 -12.54
CA LYS A 87 -29.26 -12.25 -11.69
C LYS A 87 -29.02 -13.25 -10.56
N ASN A 88 -27.85 -13.90 -10.51
CA ASN A 88 -27.57 -14.94 -9.52
C ASN A 88 -26.97 -14.34 -8.25
N LEU A 89 -27.65 -14.52 -7.12
CA LEU A 89 -27.11 -14.23 -5.79
C LEU A 89 -26.05 -15.29 -5.42
N LEU A 90 -24.85 -14.83 -5.08
CA LEU A 90 -23.70 -15.66 -4.68
C LEU A 90 -23.40 -15.57 -3.19
N LEU A 91 -23.54 -14.38 -2.59
CA LEU A 91 -23.30 -14.12 -1.18
C LEU A 91 -24.56 -13.53 -0.53
N LYS A 92 -24.80 -13.90 0.73
CA LYS A 92 -25.78 -13.27 1.61
C LYS A 92 -25.13 -12.86 2.93
N PRO A 93 -25.71 -11.92 3.69
CA PRO A 93 -25.30 -11.65 5.06
C PRO A 93 -25.39 -12.92 5.91
N ALA A 94 -24.36 -13.21 6.70
CA ALA A 94 -24.41 -14.30 7.68
C ALA A 94 -25.28 -13.89 8.88
N GLN A 95 -25.87 -14.88 9.56
CA GLN A 95 -26.65 -14.64 10.79
C GLN A 95 -25.78 -14.08 11.93
N VAL A 96 -24.54 -14.55 12.03
CA VAL A 96 -23.55 -14.04 12.98
C VAL A 96 -23.07 -12.67 12.48
N LYS A 97 -23.11 -11.67 13.37
CA LYS A 97 -22.70 -10.29 13.05
C LYS A 97 -21.26 -10.05 13.49
N PHE A 98 -20.49 -9.35 12.66
CA PHE A 98 -19.09 -9.03 12.90
C PHE A 98 -18.84 -8.42 14.30
N LYS A 99 -19.65 -7.44 14.68
CA LYS A 99 -19.56 -6.76 15.99
C LYS A 99 -19.65 -7.70 17.21
N ASN A 100 -20.27 -8.88 17.07
CA ASN A 100 -20.45 -9.81 18.17
C ASN A 100 -19.23 -10.71 18.39
N ILE A 101 -18.31 -10.77 17.42
CA ILE A 101 -17.08 -11.57 17.48
C ILE A 101 -15.82 -10.71 17.47
N TYR A 102 -15.96 -9.42 17.17
CA TYR A 102 -14.85 -8.49 17.08
C TYR A 102 -14.34 -8.14 18.48
N LYS A 103 -13.17 -8.68 18.81
CA LYS A 103 -12.37 -8.39 20.01
C LYS A 103 -11.24 -7.40 19.68
N PRO A 104 -11.46 -6.06 19.67
CA PRO A 104 -10.43 -5.11 19.27
C PRO A 104 -9.23 -5.12 20.23
N TYR A 105 -8.02 -5.16 19.69
CA TYR A 105 -6.81 -4.87 20.46
C TYR A 105 -6.67 -3.36 20.67
N THR A 106 -6.51 -2.96 21.92
CA THR A 106 -6.37 -1.56 22.34
C THR A 106 -5.30 -1.38 23.43
N GLY A 107 -4.35 -2.32 23.53
CA GLY A 107 -3.28 -2.28 24.53
C GLY A 107 -3.36 -3.36 25.61
N GLN A 108 -4.14 -4.43 25.41
CA GLN A 108 -4.19 -5.57 26.32
C GLN A 108 -2.82 -6.26 26.45
N ASP A 109 -2.67 -7.08 27.48
CA ASP A 109 -1.54 -8.02 27.59
C ASP A 109 -1.68 -9.13 26.53
N LEU A 110 -0.57 -9.48 25.85
CA LEU A 110 -0.56 -10.49 24.80
C LEU A 110 0.26 -11.74 25.15
N ASP A 111 0.69 -11.91 26.41
CA ASP A 111 1.40 -13.11 26.83
C ASP A 111 0.55 -14.37 26.64
N ASN A 112 1.09 -15.32 25.86
CA ASN A 112 0.43 -16.55 25.44
C ASN A 112 -0.92 -16.32 24.73
N LYS A 113 -1.08 -15.15 24.07
CA LYS A 113 -2.27 -14.79 23.30
C LYS A 113 -1.99 -14.78 21.81
N SER A 114 -3.06 -14.70 21.05
CA SER A 114 -3.04 -14.55 19.59
C SER A 114 -3.62 -13.21 19.15
N LEU A 115 -2.99 -12.60 18.14
CA LEU A 115 -3.39 -11.34 17.55
C LEU A 115 -3.58 -11.50 16.05
N LEU A 116 -4.79 -11.27 15.55
CA LEU A 116 -5.07 -11.16 14.12
C LEU A 116 -4.89 -9.72 13.67
N VAL A 117 -4.01 -9.49 12.72
CA VAL A 117 -3.76 -8.17 12.14
C VAL A 117 -4.22 -8.18 10.70
N PHE A 118 -5.10 -7.26 10.27
CA PHE A 118 -5.42 -7.15 8.85
C PHE A 118 -5.89 -5.76 8.42
N ARG A 119 -5.69 -5.49 7.12
CA ARG A 119 -6.15 -4.27 6.42
C ARG A 119 -6.34 -4.56 4.94
N THR A 120 -7.40 -4.01 4.34
CA THR A 120 -7.51 -3.99 2.87
C THR A 120 -6.85 -2.72 2.34
N GLY A 121 -5.51 -2.73 2.29
CA GLY A 121 -4.69 -1.56 1.95
C GLY A 121 -3.58 -1.88 0.94
N GLY A 122 -2.87 -0.83 0.52
CA GLY A 122 -1.67 -0.97 -0.32
C GLY A 122 -0.43 -1.35 0.48
N ILE A 123 0.70 -1.54 -0.21
CA ILE A 123 2.00 -1.92 0.41
C ILE A 123 2.41 -0.93 1.52
N GLY A 124 2.28 0.38 1.26
CA GLY A 124 2.62 1.41 2.25
C GLY A 124 1.85 1.24 3.55
N ASP A 125 0.54 0.95 3.46
CA ASP A 125 -0.28 0.72 4.65
C ASP A 125 0.19 -0.48 5.46
N LEU A 126 0.61 -1.57 4.81
CA LEU A 126 1.12 -2.74 5.52
C LEU A 126 2.44 -2.42 6.23
N LEU A 127 3.32 -1.64 5.59
CA LEU A 127 4.57 -1.19 6.18
C LEU A 127 4.35 -0.22 7.35
N PHE A 128 3.25 0.55 7.38
CA PHE A 128 2.89 1.38 8.55
C PHE A 128 2.52 0.54 9.78
N ILE A 129 2.00 -0.67 9.57
CA ILE A 129 1.61 -1.58 10.67
C ILE A 129 2.86 -2.21 11.29
N GLN A 130 3.82 -2.62 10.47
CA GLN A 130 4.90 -3.50 10.86
C GLN A 130 5.74 -3.04 12.08
N PRO A 131 6.15 -1.76 12.23
CA PRO A 131 6.96 -1.38 13.38
C PRO A 131 6.25 -1.62 14.71
N ASN A 132 4.92 -1.48 14.72
CA ASN A 132 4.11 -1.80 15.89
C ASN A 132 4.13 -3.31 16.19
N LEU A 133 4.15 -4.17 15.17
CA LEU A 133 4.24 -5.61 15.35
C LEU A 133 5.62 -6.04 15.86
N ILE A 134 6.69 -5.40 15.37
CA ILE A 134 8.04 -5.59 15.90
C ILE A 134 8.06 -5.25 17.39
N TYR A 135 7.50 -4.09 17.77
CA TYR A 135 7.39 -3.70 19.18
C TYR A 135 6.58 -4.72 20.01
N LEU A 136 5.42 -5.14 19.52
CA LEU A 136 4.56 -6.11 20.21
C LEU A 136 5.26 -7.47 20.36
N LYS A 137 5.97 -7.96 19.34
CA LYS A 137 6.70 -9.22 19.39
C LYS A 137 7.87 -9.16 20.38
N ASN A 138 8.58 -8.03 20.43
CA ASN A 138 9.64 -7.82 21.43
C ASN A 138 9.09 -7.75 22.86
N LYS A 139 7.94 -7.10 23.04
CA LYS A 139 7.29 -6.95 24.35
C LYS A 139 6.64 -8.25 24.83
N TYR A 140 6.02 -9.01 23.93
CA TYR A 140 5.32 -10.26 24.21
C TYR A 140 5.84 -11.37 23.28
N PRO A 141 7.01 -11.96 23.57
CA PRO A 141 7.64 -12.96 22.69
C PRO A 141 6.76 -14.21 22.46
N THR A 142 5.87 -14.51 23.40
CA THR A 142 4.95 -15.65 23.34
C THR A 142 3.67 -15.36 22.54
N CYS A 143 3.42 -14.10 22.17
CA CYS A 143 2.25 -13.72 21.38
C CYS A 143 2.33 -14.31 19.97
N LYS A 144 1.30 -15.02 19.52
CA LYS A 144 1.15 -15.46 18.14
C LYS A 144 0.49 -14.38 17.28
N ILE A 145 1.20 -13.80 16.33
CA ILE A 145 0.74 -12.77 15.40
C ILE A 145 0.39 -13.42 14.07
N ILE A 146 -0.88 -13.29 13.68
CA ILE A 146 -1.41 -13.76 12.40
C ILE A 146 -1.69 -12.53 11.53
N PHE A 147 -1.10 -12.47 10.34
CA PHE A 147 -1.24 -11.33 9.42
C PHE A 147 -2.08 -11.67 8.19
N GLY A 148 -3.20 -10.94 8.01
CA GLY A 148 -4.09 -11.07 6.88
C GLY A 148 -3.79 -10.07 5.77
N CYS A 149 -3.35 -10.53 4.60
CA CYS A 149 -3.08 -9.67 3.44
C CYS A 149 -3.38 -10.37 2.10
N ALA A 150 -3.42 -9.60 1.01
CA ALA A 150 -3.57 -10.15 -0.35
C ALA A 150 -2.35 -10.99 -0.73
N LYS A 151 -2.51 -12.04 -1.54
CA LYS A 151 -1.41 -12.96 -1.88
C LYS A 151 -0.20 -12.27 -2.52
N ARG A 152 -0.43 -11.25 -3.34
CA ARG A 152 0.65 -10.45 -3.97
C ARG A 152 1.57 -9.74 -2.97
N TYR A 153 1.18 -9.61 -1.71
CA TYR A 153 1.99 -8.98 -0.66
C TYR A 153 2.68 -10.01 0.23
N GLN A 154 2.36 -11.30 0.09
CA GLN A 154 2.89 -12.34 0.98
C GLN A 154 4.40 -12.53 0.81
N SER A 155 4.97 -12.33 -0.37
CA SER A 155 6.43 -12.40 -0.55
C SER A 155 7.18 -11.35 0.29
N MET A 156 6.56 -10.18 0.55
CA MET A 156 7.09 -9.17 1.46
C MET A 156 6.90 -9.59 2.92
N VAL A 157 5.67 -9.97 3.31
CA VAL A 157 5.30 -10.27 4.71
C VAL A 157 5.97 -11.56 5.21
N ASN A 158 6.27 -12.51 4.33
CA ASN A 158 7.03 -13.73 4.66
C ASN A 158 8.44 -13.43 5.20
N GLN A 159 8.98 -12.24 4.94
CA GLN A 159 10.30 -11.81 5.43
C GLN A 159 10.21 -11.08 6.79
N TRP A 160 9.03 -11.05 7.42
CA TRP A 160 8.82 -10.34 8.69
C TRP A 160 8.89 -11.31 9.87
N ASP A 161 9.99 -11.28 10.62
CA ASP A 161 10.19 -12.11 11.80
C ASP A 161 9.14 -11.90 12.91
N CYS A 162 8.42 -10.78 12.86
CA CYS A 162 7.34 -10.46 13.80
C CYS A 162 6.00 -11.15 13.48
N VAL A 163 5.88 -11.87 12.36
CA VAL A 163 4.64 -12.53 11.92
C VAL A 163 4.82 -14.05 11.93
N ASP A 164 3.95 -14.77 12.64
CA ASP A 164 4.05 -16.25 12.78
C ASP A 164 3.20 -17.00 11.75
N GLU A 165 2.09 -16.41 11.29
CA GLU A 165 1.19 -17.02 10.32
C GLU A 165 0.63 -15.96 9.37
N ILE A 166 0.59 -16.26 8.07
CA ILE A 166 -0.04 -15.39 7.07
C ILE A 166 -1.31 -16.05 6.54
N ILE A 167 -2.37 -15.26 6.40
CA ILE A 167 -3.64 -15.71 5.82
C ILE A 167 -4.05 -14.82 4.64
N SER A 168 -4.57 -15.42 3.58
CA SER A 168 -5.23 -14.69 2.49
C SER A 168 -6.60 -14.21 2.94
N TRP A 169 -6.98 -12.99 2.56
CA TRP A 169 -8.36 -12.52 2.67
C TRP A 169 -9.10 -12.71 1.33
N PRO A 170 -10.44 -12.90 1.34
CA PRO A 170 -11.29 -13.13 2.51
C PRO A 170 -10.99 -14.48 3.17
N PHE A 171 -11.09 -14.54 4.50
CA PHE A 171 -10.76 -15.73 5.29
C PHE A 171 -12.00 -16.28 6.03
N GLN A 172 -11.92 -17.54 6.46
CA GLN A 172 -13.03 -18.21 7.13
C GLN A 172 -13.31 -17.62 8.51
N LEU A 173 -14.59 -17.55 8.87
CA LEU A 173 -15.08 -17.06 10.16
C LEU A 173 -14.36 -17.69 11.37
N ASN A 174 -14.10 -19.00 11.33
CA ASN A 174 -13.51 -19.73 12.46
C ASN A 174 -12.14 -19.17 12.87
N LYS A 175 -11.32 -18.73 11.90
CA LYS A 175 -10.03 -18.10 12.18
C LYS A 175 -10.18 -16.87 13.08
N MET A 176 -11.24 -16.08 12.90
CA MET A 176 -11.49 -14.92 13.76
C MET A 176 -12.05 -15.30 15.14
N ILE A 177 -12.80 -16.39 15.25
CA ILE A 177 -13.37 -16.82 16.54
C ILE A 177 -12.28 -17.36 17.47
N GLU A 178 -11.36 -18.14 16.91
CA GLU A 178 -10.25 -18.82 17.60
C GLU A 178 -9.21 -17.84 18.17
N ILE A 179 -9.11 -16.63 17.62
CA ILE A 179 -8.08 -15.66 17.99
C ILE A 179 -8.54 -14.77 19.17
N ASP A 180 -7.60 -14.43 20.06
CA ASP A 180 -7.89 -13.68 21.30
C ASP A 180 -8.21 -12.21 21.02
N TYR A 181 -7.42 -11.55 20.17
CA TYR A 181 -7.60 -10.13 19.83
C TYR A 181 -7.40 -9.84 18.34
N HIS A 182 -7.96 -8.72 17.89
CA HIS A 182 -7.93 -8.29 16.50
C HIS A 182 -7.47 -6.84 16.35
N ALA A 183 -6.44 -6.62 15.54
CA ALA A 183 -5.94 -5.32 15.13
C ALA A 183 -6.34 -5.04 13.67
N ILE A 184 -7.49 -4.37 13.49
CA ILE A 184 -8.05 -4.07 12.17
C ILE A 184 -7.85 -2.60 11.87
N PHE A 185 -7.12 -2.29 10.81
CA PHE A 185 -6.75 -0.91 10.46
C PHE A 185 -7.66 -0.28 9.41
N GLU A 186 -8.71 -0.98 8.98
CA GLU A 186 -9.66 -0.47 8.01
C GLU A 186 -10.39 0.77 8.57
N GLY A 187 -10.34 1.87 7.82
CA GLY A 187 -10.89 3.18 8.16
C GLY A 187 -9.86 4.18 8.71
N VAL A 188 -8.72 3.72 9.25
CA VAL A 188 -7.79 4.60 10.00
C VAL A 188 -7.24 5.75 9.16
N ILE A 189 -6.97 5.52 7.86
CA ILE A 189 -6.49 6.58 6.95
C ILE A 189 -7.66 7.23 6.22
N GLU A 190 -8.52 6.44 5.62
CA GLU A 190 -9.50 6.89 4.63
C GLU A 190 -10.83 7.38 5.24
N ARG A 191 -11.05 7.14 6.54
CA ARG A 191 -12.28 7.56 7.26
C ARG A 191 -12.01 8.47 8.45
N SER A 192 -10.78 8.94 8.63
CA SER A 192 -10.43 9.91 9.67
C SER A 192 -9.96 11.21 9.03
N ALA A 193 -10.56 12.35 9.40
CA ALA A 193 -10.11 13.66 8.94
C ALA A 193 -8.72 14.01 9.49
N GLU A 194 -8.38 13.49 10.66
CA GLU A 194 -7.06 13.60 11.30
C GLU A 194 -5.92 13.06 10.43
N SER A 195 -6.19 12.07 9.56
CA SER A 195 -5.17 11.50 8.65
C SER A 195 -4.63 12.48 7.61
N LYS A 196 -5.30 13.62 7.44
CA LYS A 196 -4.86 14.72 6.58
C LYS A 196 -3.78 15.59 7.23
N LYS A 197 -3.57 15.43 8.54
CA LYS A 197 -2.68 16.28 9.36
C LYS A 197 -1.61 15.46 10.07
N VAL A 198 -1.92 14.22 10.44
CA VAL A 198 -1.05 13.36 11.25
C VAL A 198 -0.39 12.31 10.36
N ASN A 199 0.89 12.06 10.61
CA ASN A 199 1.64 11.01 9.93
C ASN A 199 0.99 9.62 10.13
N ALA A 200 0.95 8.81 9.08
CA ALA A 200 0.29 7.51 9.10
C ALA A 200 0.84 6.55 10.18
N TYR A 201 2.14 6.57 10.45
CA TYR A 201 2.75 5.75 11.50
C TYR A 201 2.23 6.13 12.90
N HIS A 202 2.10 7.44 13.17
CA HIS A 202 1.54 7.94 14.42
C HIS A 202 0.06 7.54 14.59
N LEU A 203 -0.72 7.59 13.51
CA LEU A 203 -2.11 7.12 13.56
C LEU A 203 -2.18 5.63 13.90
N PHE A 204 -1.30 4.81 13.30
CA PHE A 204 -1.35 3.36 13.47
C PHE A 204 -0.87 2.93 14.86
N THR A 205 0.15 3.59 15.40
CA THR A 205 0.60 3.31 16.76
C THR A 205 -0.40 3.77 17.82
N ARG A 206 -1.05 4.92 17.60
CA ARG A 206 -2.16 5.38 18.44
C ARG A 206 -3.37 4.46 18.35
N TRP A 207 -3.68 3.95 17.15
CA TRP A 207 -4.78 3.00 16.95
C TRP A 207 -4.61 1.73 17.79
N LEU A 208 -3.38 1.24 17.95
CA LEU A 208 -3.08 0.11 18.82
C LEU A 208 -2.94 0.45 20.31
N GLY A 209 -3.02 1.74 20.67
CA GLY A 209 -2.83 2.21 22.04
C GLY A 209 -1.36 2.22 22.50
N LEU A 210 -0.40 2.17 21.57
CA LEU A 210 1.02 2.05 21.88
C LEU A 210 1.74 3.40 21.96
N ASN A 211 1.37 4.37 21.12
CA ASN A 211 1.93 5.73 21.11
C ASN A 211 3.47 5.76 21.04
N LEU A 212 4.07 4.95 20.16
CA LEU A 212 5.52 4.83 20.05
C LEU A 212 6.19 6.11 19.53
N GLU A 213 7.43 6.35 19.97
CA GLU A 213 8.32 7.39 19.45
C GLU A 213 8.81 7.09 18.02
N ASP A 214 9.20 8.12 17.26
CA ASP A 214 9.61 8.03 15.84
C ASP A 214 10.69 6.99 15.56
N LYS A 215 11.66 6.87 16.47
CA LYS A 215 12.76 5.89 16.34
C LYS A 215 12.28 4.43 16.28
N TYR A 216 11.06 4.15 16.77
CA TYR A 216 10.41 2.84 16.71
C TYR A 216 9.38 2.74 15.58
N LEU A 217 9.14 3.82 14.82
CA LEU A 217 8.16 3.90 13.74
C LEU A 217 8.81 3.80 12.35
N ILE A 218 9.86 2.98 12.26
CA ILE A 218 10.60 2.73 11.03
C ILE A 218 10.39 1.25 10.64
N PRO A 219 9.85 0.97 9.44
CA PRO A 219 9.64 -0.40 8.99
C PRO A 219 10.98 -1.09 8.74
N LYS A 220 11.00 -2.42 8.72
CA LYS A 220 12.20 -3.22 8.47
C LYS A 220 11.91 -4.33 7.47
N GLN A 221 12.69 -4.42 6.40
CA GLN A 221 12.50 -5.41 5.36
C GLN A 221 13.82 -6.10 5.05
N SER A 222 13.74 -7.38 4.75
CA SER A 222 14.81 -8.15 4.12
C SER A 222 14.42 -8.47 2.68
N ALA A 223 15.42 -8.51 1.79
CA ALA A 223 15.25 -9.02 0.44
C ALA A 223 15.42 -10.54 0.46
N GLU A 224 14.55 -11.26 -0.24
CA GLU A 224 14.67 -12.71 -0.40
C GLU A 224 15.94 -13.05 -1.19
N GLU A 225 16.78 -13.96 -0.67
CA GLU A 225 18.11 -14.26 -1.22
C GLU A 225 18.09 -14.66 -2.70
N ILE A 226 17.13 -15.51 -3.10
CA ILE A 226 16.98 -15.97 -4.48
C ILE A 226 16.70 -14.77 -5.40
N SER A 227 15.74 -13.93 -5.01
CA SER A 227 15.34 -12.76 -5.79
C SER A 227 16.45 -11.71 -5.83
N LEU A 228 17.20 -11.54 -4.73
CA LEU A 228 18.34 -10.64 -4.63
C LEU A 228 19.49 -11.05 -5.57
N SER A 229 19.83 -12.35 -5.59
CA SER A 229 20.85 -12.91 -6.46
C SER A 229 20.48 -12.76 -7.94
N GLU A 230 19.21 -13.05 -8.30
CA GLU A 230 18.72 -12.86 -9.65
C GLU A 230 18.80 -11.38 -10.09
N CYS A 231 18.38 -10.45 -9.22
CA CYS A 231 18.44 -9.02 -9.50
C CYS A 231 19.88 -8.51 -9.64
N SER A 232 20.82 -8.96 -8.79
CA SER A 232 22.25 -8.60 -8.92
C SER A 232 22.82 -9.06 -10.26
N ARG A 233 22.46 -10.26 -10.74
CA ARG A 233 22.86 -10.72 -12.08
C ARG A 233 22.29 -9.85 -13.20
N VAL A 234 21.03 -9.43 -13.09
CA VAL A 234 20.41 -8.50 -14.05
C VAL A 234 21.19 -7.19 -14.10
N LEU A 235 21.54 -6.60 -12.96
CA LEU A 235 22.33 -5.36 -12.92
C LEU A 235 23.67 -5.51 -13.62
N LYS A 236 24.39 -6.62 -13.38
CA LYS A 236 25.66 -6.92 -14.06
C LYS A 236 25.51 -7.02 -15.57
N THR A 237 24.45 -7.65 -16.07
CA THR A 237 24.17 -7.74 -17.52
C THR A 237 23.87 -6.38 -18.13
N LEU A 238 23.24 -5.47 -17.37
CA LEU A 238 22.93 -4.11 -17.81
C LEU A 238 24.10 -3.13 -17.62
N GLY A 239 25.21 -3.56 -17.02
CA GLY A 239 26.32 -2.67 -16.67
C GLY A 239 26.02 -1.71 -15.51
N LEU A 240 24.92 -1.92 -14.78
CA LEU A 240 24.55 -1.14 -13.61
C LEU A 240 25.33 -1.64 -12.39
N LYS A 241 25.98 -0.71 -11.68
CA LYS A 241 26.68 -1.01 -10.43
C LYS A 241 25.76 -0.85 -9.23
N GLU A 242 25.84 -1.81 -8.30
CA GLU A 242 25.07 -1.76 -7.06
C GLU A 242 25.39 -0.48 -6.28
N ASN A 243 24.36 0.12 -5.68
CA ASN A 243 24.40 1.39 -4.94
C ASN A 243 24.78 2.64 -5.75
N GLU A 244 25.03 2.55 -7.06
CA GLU A 244 25.44 3.69 -7.90
C GLU A 244 24.31 4.19 -8.83
N PHE A 245 23.07 3.72 -8.67
CA PHE A 245 21.92 4.15 -9.47
C PHE A 245 20.72 4.53 -8.61
N ILE A 246 19.83 5.35 -9.19
CA ILE A 246 18.53 5.69 -8.62
C ILE A 246 17.48 4.73 -9.17
N LEU A 247 16.76 4.05 -8.27
CA LEU A 247 15.58 3.26 -8.64
C LEU A 247 14.35 4.17 -8.63
N LEU A 248 13.69 4.31 -9.78
CA LEU A 248 12.53 5.17 -9.98
C LEU A 248 11.26 4.36 -10.15
N GLN A 249 10.26 4.58 -9.29
CA GLN A 249 8.88 4.16 -9.54
C GLN A 249 8.04 5.36 -10.01
N PRO A 250 7.68 5.45 -11.30
CA PRO A 250 7.05 6.65 -11.85
C PRO A 250 5.55 6.74 -11.58
N ARG A 251 4.87 5.64 -11.21
CA ARG A 251 3.42 5.60 -11.03
C ARG A 251 3.00 5.14 -9.64
N ALA A 252 1.87 5.68 -9.21
CA ALA A 252 1.11 5.16 -8.08
C ALA A 252 -0.02 4.25 -8.58
N SER A 253 -0.62 3.49 -7.67
CA SER A 253 -1.84 2.70 -7.97
C SER A 253 -3.03 3.54 -8.41
N SER A 254 -2.99 4.85 -8.14
CA SER A 254 -4.00 5.82 -8.54
C SER A 254 -3.42 6.85 -9.50
N GLN A 255 -4.17 7.14 -10.54
CA GLN A 255 -3.79 8.09 -11.58
C GLN A 255 -3.65 9.52 -11.05
N VAL A 256 -4.48 9.93 -10.08
CA VAL A 256 -4.36 11.27 -9.47
C VAL A 256 -3.07 11.45 -8.66
N ARG A 257 -2.41 10.36 -8.27
CA ARG A 257 -1.09 10.42 -7.61
C ARG A 257 0.06 10.21 -8.58
N THR A 258 -0.22 10.00 -9.86
CA THR A 258 0.81 9.71 -10.86
C THR A 258 1.21 10.99 -11.61
N PRO A 259 2.50 11.39 -11.54
CA PRO A 259 3.03 12.47 -12.36
C PRO A 259 3.04 12.11 -13.85
N ASN A 260 2.97 13.12 -14.70
CA ASN A 260 3.02 12.92 -16.14
C ASN A 260 4.43 12.51 -16.60
N PHE A 261 4.51 11.44 -17.38
CA PHE A 261 5.77 10.91 -17.91
C PHE A 261 6.50 11.88 -18.87
N GLU A 262 5.74 12.54 -19.75
CA GLU A 262 6.27 13.33 -20.86
C GLU A 262 6.74 14.72 -20.42
N THR A 263 6.18 15.25 -19.33
CA THR A 263 6.51 16.58 -18.80
C THR A 263 7.35 16.50 -17.53
N VAL A 264 6.88 15.77 -16.50
CA VAL A 264 7.50 15.77 -15.16
C VAL A 264 8.67 14.81 -15.10
N TRP A 265 8.42 13.51 -15.30
CA TRP A 265 9.49 12.52 -15.20
C TRP A 265 10.55 12.70 -16.29
N LYS A 266 10.13 13.12 -17.49
CA LYS A 266 11.06 13.46 -18.56
C LYS A 266 12.09 14.48 -18.10
N LYS A 267 11.63 15.58 -17.48
CA LYS A 267 12.49 16.67 -17.00
C LYS A 267 13.43 16.17 -15.89
N ILE A 268 12.89 15.53 -14.86
CA ILE A 268 13.66 15.04 -13.70
C ILE A 268 14.78 14.08 -14.16
N ILE A 269 14.43 13.06 -14.94
CA ILE A 269 15.40 12.08 -15.44
C ILE A 269 16.46 12.77 -16.33
N SER A 270 16.04 13.69 -17.21
CA SER A 270 16.99 14.42 -18.08
C SER A 270 18.00 15.25 -17.29
N ASP A 271 17.60 15.84 -16.17
CA ASP A 271 18.53 16.61 -15.33
C ASP A 271 19.51 15.69 -14.60
N LEU A 272 19.04 14.57 -14.04
CA LEU A 272 19.90 13.57 -13.40
C LEU A 272 20.93 12.97 -14.37
N MET A 273 20.54 12.74 -15.61
CA MET A 273 21.46 12.27 -16.66
C MET A 273 22.59 13.28 -16.96
N LYS A 274 22.33 14.59 -16.87
CA LYS A 274 23.39 15.61 -17.06
C LYS A 274 24.46 15.53 -15.98
N ASP A 275 24.07 15.07 -14.79
CA ASP A 275 24.95 14.81 -13.66
C ASP A 275 25.57 13.40 -13.69
N ASN A 276 25.47 12.67 -14.81
CA ASN A 276 25.98 11.31 -14.97
C ASN A 276 25.38 10.29 -13.98
N ILE A 277 24.15 10.51 -13.51
CA ILE A 277 23.45 9.60 -12.62
C ILE A 277 22.61 8.62 -13.44
N ASP A 278 22.81 7.33 -13.20
CA ASP A 278 22.02 6.28 -13.84
C ASP A 278 20.65 6.15 -13.18
N VAL A 279 19.60 6.04 -14.00
CA VAL A 279 18.22 5.91 -13.55
C VAL A 279 17.62 4.60 -14.04
N ALA A 280 17.20 3.75 -13.10
CA ALA A 280 16.56 2.49 -13.41
C ALA A 280 15.07 2.56 -13.06
N ILE A 281 14.19 2.33 -14.04
CA ILE A 281 12.74 2.43 -13.88
C ILE A 281 12.14 1.08 -13.52
N ILE A 282 11.34 1.06 -12.45
CA ILE A 282 10.58 -0.10 -11.98
C ILE A 282 9.08 0.21 -11.88
N ASP A 283 8.27 -0.68 -12.43
CA ASP A 283 6.80 -0.64 -12.38
C ASP A 283 6.29 -2.10 -12.40
N SER A 284 4.98 -2.30 -12.53
CA SER A 284 4.44 -3.64 -12.71
C SER A 284 4.99 -4.30 -13.98
N PRO A 285 5.17 -5.64 -14.00
CA PRO A 285 5.71 -6.33 -15.18
C PRO A 285 4.88 -6.08 -16.45
N HIS A 286 3.56 -5.92 -16.30
CA HIS A 286 2.63 -5.58 -17.37
C HIS A 286 2.85 -4.20 -18.00
N ALA A 287 3.52 -3.29 -17.27
CA ALA A 287 3.83 -1.94 -17.74
C ALA A 287 5.17 -1.87 -18.50
N SER A 288 5.97 -2.93 -18.47
CA SER A 288 7.29 -2.97 -19.11
C SER A 288 7.27 -2.53 -20.58
N PRO A 289 6.33 -2.97 -21.44
CA PRO A 289 6.30 -2.52 -22.84
C PRO A 289 6.08 -1.01 -22.99
N GLN A 290 5.30 -0.38 -22.11
CA GLN A 290 5.07 1.06 -22.12
C GLN A 290 6.30 1.82 -21.61
N ILE A 291 6.98 1.30 -20.58
CA ILE A 291 8.23 1.87 -20.07
C ILE A 291 9.33 1.79 -21.14
N LYS A 292 9.46 0.66 -21.84
CA LYS A 292 10.41 0.49 -22.94
C LYS A 292 10.20 1.54 -24.03
N LYS A 293 8.96 1.69 -24.52
CA LYS A 293 8.61 2.73 -25.52
C LYS A 293 8.90 4.15 -25.01
N TYR A 294 8.67 4.42 -23.74
CA TYR A 294 8.96 5.70 -23.12
C TYR A 294 10.47 6.00 -23.12
N ILE A 295 11.29 5.02 -22.71
CA ILE A 295 12.76 5.14 -22.71
C ILE A 295 13.28 5.32 -24.13
N GLU A 296 12.91 4.46 -25.07
CA GLU A 296 13.34 4.54 -26.48
C GLU A 296 13.00 5.90 -27.12
N LYS A 297 11.84 6.48 -26.76
CA LYS A 297 11.39 7.76 -27.31
C LYS A 297 12.12 8.97 -26.74
N TYR A 298 12.40 9.00 -25.44
CA TYR A 298 12.87 10.21 -24.76
C TYR A 298 14.32 10.14 -24.26
N PHE A 299 14.85 8.93 -24.10
CA PHE A 299 16.17 8.66 -23.53
C PHE A 299 16.90 7.58 -24.36
N PRO A 300 17.21 7.84 -25.64
CA PRO A 300 17.95 6.88 -26.46
C PRO A 300 19.42 6.69 -26.03
N ASN A 301 19.89 7.37 -24.97
CA ASN A 301 21.25 7.27 -24.44
C ASN A 301 21.31 6.27 -23.27
N ASP A 302 22.43 5.56 -23.12
CA ASP A 302 22.66 4.38 -22.25
C ASP A 302 22.67 4.62 -20.71
N ARG A 303 21.80 5.48 -20.16
CA ARG A 303 21.73 5.74 -18.70
C ARG A 303 20.35 5.56 -18.07
N VAL A 304 19.37 5.16 -18.88
CA VAL A 304 18.00 4.90 -18.40
C VAL A 304 17.62 3.45 -18.69
N PHE A 305 17.31 2.70 -17.64
CA PHE A 305 17.15 1.25 -17.72
C PHE A 305 15.72 0.82 -17.37
N ASN A 306 15.19 -0.21 -18.03
CA ASN A 306 13.88 -0.78 -17.73
C ASN A 306 14.01 -2.04 -16.85
N LEU A 307 13.99 -1.88 -15.53
CA LEU A 307 14.00 -3.02 -14.61
C LEU A 307 12.65 -3.74 -14.53
N SER A 308 11.56 -3.10 -14.99
CA SER A 308 10.24 -3.73 -15.07
C SER A 308 10.21 -4.95 -15.99
N GLU A 309 11.13 -5.03 -16.96
CA GLU A 309 11.30 -6.18 -17.86
C GLU A 309 11.75 -7.45 -17.14
N TYR A 310 12.48 -7.29 -16.05
CA TYR A 310 13.05 -8.40 -15.28
C TYR A 310 12.27 -8.71 -14.01
N SER A 311 11.34 -7.84 -13.62
CA SER A 311 10.53 -8.01 -12.41
C SER A 311 9.48 -9.10 -12.61
N LYS A 312 9.40 -10.05 -11.67
CA LYS A 312 8.36 -11.10 -11.66
C LYS A 312 7.22 -10.74 -10.70
N ASP A 313 7.58 -10.31 -9.50
CA ASP A 313 6.65 -9.93 -8.45
C ASP A 313 7.29 -8.90 -7.50
N LEU A 314 6.68 -8.69 -6.33
CA LEU A 314 7.12 -7.72 -5.33
C LEU A 314 8.52 -7.99 -4.76
N SER A 315 8.96 -9.25 -4.70
CA SER A 315 10.30 -9.59 -4.20
C SER A 315 11.40 -8.99 -5.06
N PHE A 316 11.17 -8.86 -6.37
CA PHE A 316 12.10 -8.22 -7.31
C PHE A 316 12.17 -6.71 -7.09
N MET A 317 11.04 -6.04 -6.87
CA MET A 317 11.04 -4.61 -6.53
C MET A 317 11.81 -4.35 -5.23
N ILE A 318 11.61 -5.18 -4.20
CA ILE A 318 12.36 -5.11 -2.93
C ILE A 318 13.85 -5.34 -3.17
N SER A 319 14.20 -6.31 -4.00
CA SER A 319 15.60 -6.65 -4.32
C SER A 319 16.29 -5.53 -5.11
N PHE A 320 15.67 -5.00 -6.16
CA PHE A 320 16.21 -3.85 -6.88
C PHE A 320 16.33 -2.61 -5.99
N ALA A 321 15.38 -2.38 -5.07
CA ALA A 321 15.48 -1.29 -4.10
C ALA A 321 16.65 -1.51 -3.14
N LYS A 322 16.89 -2.75 -2.69
CA LYS A 322 18.04 -3.10 -1.84
C LYS A 322 19.37 -2.90 -2.57
N LEU A 323 19.41 -3.09 -3.87
CA LEU A 323 20.61 -2.94 -4.70
C LEU A 323 20.81 -1.51 -5.22
N SER A 324 19.83 -0.61 -5.09
CA SER A 324 19.94 0.77 -5.54
C SER A 324 20.64 1.66 -4.51
N GLY A 325 21.19 2.79 -4.96
CA GLY A 325 21.76 3.81 -4.07
C GLY A 325 20.68 4.64 -3.40
N MET A 326 19.56 4.86 -4.11
CA MET A 326 18.40 5.60 -3.62
C MET A 326 17.13 5.11 -4.31
N CYS A 327 15.99 5.31 -3.66
CA CYS A 327 14.66 5.13 -4.24
C CYS A 327 14.00 6.50 -4.48
N LEU A 328 13.48 6.71 -5.68
CA LEU A 328 12.78 7.92 -6.11
C LEU A 328 11.36 7.55 -6.54
N SER A 329 10.34 8.22 -6.03
CA SER A 329 8.96 7.98 -6.47
C SER A 329 8.02 9.13 -6.13
N THR A 330 6.80 9.02 -6.65
CA THR A 330 5.63 9.74 -6.13
C THR A 330 5.13 9.10 -4.81
N ASP A 331 4.00 9.53 -4.26
CA ASP A 331 3.29 8.87 -3.15
C ASP A 331 2.86 7.43 -3.55
N SER A 332 3.79 6.49 -3.44
CA SER A 332 3.67 5.10 -3.88
C SER A 332 4.52 4.14 -3.04
N SER A 333 4.41 2.85 -3.33
CA SER A 333 5.01 1.75 -2.57
C SER A 333 6.53 1.85 -2.43
N LEU A 334 7.24 2.30 -3.47
CA LEU A 334 8.70 2.26 -3.50
C LEU A 334 9.33 3.13 -2.40
N ILE A 335 8.72 4.26 -2.03
CA ILE A 335 9.25 5.10 -0.94
C ILE A 335 9.25 4.33 0.38
N HIS A 336 8.16 3.63 0.68
CA HIS A 336 8.03 2.88 1.92
C HIS A 336 8.91 1.62 1.93
N ILE A 337 9.07 0.96 0.78
CA ILE A 337 10.00 -0.17 0.61
C ILE A 337 11.44 0.31 0.77
N GLY A 338 11.82 1.44 0.18
CA GLY A 338 13.15 2.02 0.34
C GLY A 338 13.45 2.34 1.81
N ALA A 339 12.49 2.95 2.51
CA ALA A 339 12.61 3.23 3.95
C ALA A 339 12.81 1.95 4.77
N SER A 340 12.08 0.88 4.46
CA SER A 340 12.21 -0.39 5.19
C SER A 340 13.51 -1.14 4.94
N LEU A 341 14.22 -0.80 3.86
CA LEU A 341 15.54 -1.33 3.51
C LEU A 341 16.68 -0.40 3.94
N GLU A 342 16.37 0.64 4.71
CA GLU A 342 17.29 1.69 5.17
C GLU A 342 17.96 2.46 4.02
N LYS A 343 17.29 2.52 2.86
CA LYS A 343 17.77 3.27 1.71
C LYS A 343 17.45 4.75 1.84
N LYS A 344 18.23 5.56 1.14
CA LYS A 344 17.86 6.94 0.83
C LYS A 344 16.56 6.92 0.04
N ILE A 345 15.64 7.80 0.39
CA ILE A 345 14.35 7.91 -0.29
C ILE A 345 14.06 9.36 -0.64
N PHE A 346 13.64 9.60 -1.88
CA PHE A 346 13.21 10.90 -2.33
C PHE A 346 11.79 10.83 -2.89
N GLY A 347 10.90 11.64 -2.33
CA GLY A 347 9.50 11.67 -2.73
C GLY A 347 9.11 12.95 -3.48
N ILE A 348 8.24 12.82 -4.50
CA ILE A 348 7.54 13.96 -5.08
C ILE A 348 6.05 13.87 -4.80
N TYR A 349 5.47 14.95 -4.27
CA TYR A 349 4.12 14.96 -3.72
C TYR A 349 3.26 16.04 -4.37
N GLY A 350 1.94 15.84 -4.33
CA GLY A 350 0.98 16.76 -4.95
C GLY A 350 -0.39 16.72 -4.30
N PRO A 351 -1.24 15.71 -4.57
CA PRO A 351 -2.57 15.61 -3.95
C PRO A 351 -2.54 15.42 -2.43
N PHE A 352 -1.43 14.88 -1.92
CA PHE A 352 -1.15 14.61 -0.52
C PHE A 352 0.17 15.30 -0.19
N PRO A 353 0.33 15.89 1.01
CA PRO A 353 1.62 16.40 1.44
C PRO A 353 2.57 15.25 1.82
N GLY A 354 3.88 15.43 1.61
CA GLY A 354 4.87 14.39 1.91
C GLY A 354 5.03 14.11 3.40
N ASN A 355 4.90 15.13 4.24
CA ASN A 355 5.17 15.07 5.67
C ASN A 355 4.28 14.03 6.41
N ILE A 356 3.00 13.89 6.01
CA ILE A 356 2.08 12.88 6.58
C ILE A 356 2.42 11.43 6.21
N ARG A 357 3.47 11.22 5.41
CA ARG A 357 4.02 9.92 5.04
C ARG A 357 5.47 9.73 5.47
N LEU A 358 6.28 10.79 5.41
CA LEU A 358 7.74 10.68 5.44
C LEU A 358 8.43 11.19 6.71
N ASP A 359 7.76 11.97 7.55
CA ASP A 359 8.38 12.63 8.71
C ASP A 359 9.11 11.67 9.68
N THR A 360 8.70 10.39 9.74
CA THR A 360 9.34 9.39 10.61
C THR A 360 10.58 8.74 10.01
N TYR A 361 10.93 9.04 8.75
CA TYR A 361 12.04 8.39 8.06
C TYR A 361 13.34 9.18 8.17
N PRO A 362 14.45 8.57 8.63
CA PRO A 362 15.70 9.30 8.87
C PRO A 362 16.47 9.65 7.59
N ASN A 363 16.35 8.84 6.54
CA ASN A 363 17.10 8.98 5.28
C ASN A 363 16.19 9.46 4.14
N CYS A 364 15.33 10.46 4.41
CA CYS A 364 14.36 10.96 3.46
C CYS A 364 14.54 12.46 3.15
N ASP A 365 14.14 12.85 1.93
CA ASP A 365 13.79 14.22 1.58
C ASP A 365 12.63 14.17 0.57
N TRP A 366 11.94 15.29 0.38
CA TRP A 366 10.85 15.38 -0.58
C TRP A 366 10.61 16.81 -1.05
N VAL A 367 9.76 16.91 -2.07
CA VAL A 367 9.16 18.17 -2.54
C VAL A 367 7.66 18.02 -2.65
N ASP A 368 6.95 19.01 -2.14
CA ASP A 368 5.53 19.17 -2.32
C ASP A 368 5.27 20.13 -3.48
N ALA A 369 4.51 19.69 -4.47
CA ALA A 369 4.05 20.56 -5.54
C ALA A 369 3.11 21.64 -5.00
N LYS A 370 3.34 22.88 -5.41
CA LYS A 370 2.60 24.04 -4.91
C LYS A 370 1.54 24.47 -5.91
N LEU A 371 0.29 24.06 -5.65
CA LEU A 371 -0.86 24.45 -6.46
C LEU A 371 -2.04 24.85 -5.56
N HIS A 372 -2.74 25.93 -5.92
CA HIS A 372 -3.82 26.51 -5.11
C HIS A 372 -4.96 25.53 -4.75
N CYS A 373 -5.20 24.50 -5.56
CA CYS A 373 -6.25 23.52 -5.32
C CYS A 373 -5.80 22.30 -4.48
N GLY A 374 -4.51 22.23 -4.11
CA GLY A 374 -3.92 21.17 -3.30
C GLY A 374 -3.61 21.61 -1.86
N PRO A 375 -3.45 20.68 -0.91
CA PRO A 375 -3.66 19.24 -1.05
C PRO A 375 -5.16 18.88 -1.07
N CYS A 376 -5.58 18.07 -2.05
CA CYS A 376 -6.99 17.74 -2.25
C CYS A 376 -7.41 16.40 -1.61
N PHE A 377 -6.44 15.56 -1.24
CA PHE A 377 -6.66 14.22 -0.65
C PHE A 377 -7.60 13.34 -1.47
N LEU A 378 -7.56 13.46 -2.81
CA LEU A 378 -8.36 12.61 -3.69
C LEU A 378 -7.82 11.18 -3.65
N HIS A 379 -8.65 10.26 -3.15
CA HIS A 379 -8.36 8.82 -3.08
C HIS A 379 -9.01 8.03 -4.23
N GLY A 380 -8.49 6.82 -4.46
CA GLY A 380 -9.06 5.86 -5.41
C GLY A 380 -8.84 6.26 -6.86
N HIS A 381 -9.73 5.83 -7.75
CA HIS A 381 -9.66 6.10 -9.20
C HIS A 381 -10.32 7.42 -9.62
N LYS A 382 -10.51 8.36 -8.68
CA LYS A 382 -11.01 9.70 -9.01
C LYS A 382 -9.97 10.42 -9.87
N GLU A 383 -10.40 10.92 -11.01
CA GLU A 383 -9.56 11.76 -11.85
C GLU A 383 -9.36 13.14 -11.20
N CYS A 384 -8.23 13.77 -11.50
CA CYS A 384 -8.00 15.15 -11.12
C CYS A 384 -8.95 16.06 -11.91
N PHE A 385 -9.80 16.84 -11.23
CA PHE A 385 -10.72 17.79 -11.89
C PHE A 385 -10.01 18.81 -12.79
N ASN A 386 -8.75 19.11 -12.46
CA ASN A 386 -7.93 20.05 -13.21
C ASN A 386 -6.92 19.33 -14.12
N ALA A 387 -7.06 18.03 -14.40
CA ALA A 387 -6.11 17.28 -15.21
C ALA A 387 -5.87 17.97 -16.57
N THR A 388 -4.60 18.20 -16.90
CA THR A 388 -4.17 18.87 -18.14
C THR A 388 -4.04 17.89 -19.30
N SER A 389 -3.78 16.60 -19.02
CA SER A 389 -3.69 15.55 -20.03
C SER A 389 -3.83 14.16 -19.42
N LYS A 390 -4.57 13.27 -20.11
CA LYS A 390 -4.68 11.83 -19.80
C LYS A 390 -4.95 11.53 -18.31
N GLY A 391 -5.76 12.35 -17.63
CA GLY A 391 -6.16 12.15 -16.23
C GLY A 391 -5.07 12.31 -15.16
N TYR A 392 -3.82 12.64 -15.54
CA TYR A 392 -2.74 12.88 -14.59
C TYR A 392 -3.00 14.11 -13.72
N SER A 393 -2.45 14.13 -12.51
CA SER A 393 -2.62 15.26 -11.61
C SER A 393 -1.85 16.49 -12.08
N LYS A 394 -2.57 17.59 -12.24
CA LYS A 394 -2.01 18.91 -12.54
C LYS A 394 -1.06 19.42 -11.46
N CYS A 395 -1.12 18.89 -10.23
CA CYS A 395 -0.24 19.34 -9.15
C CYS A 395 1.23 19.24 -9.58
N TYR A 396 1.62 18.11 -10.16
CA TYR A 396 3.01 17.85 -10.51
C TYR A 396 3.56 18.74 -11.63
N ASP A 397 2.70 19.38 -12.43
CA ASP A 397 3.11 20.37 -13.43
C ASP A 397 3.70 21.65 -12.78
N TYR A 398 3.45 21.86 -11.48
CA TYR A 398 3.93 23.00 -10.68
C TYR A 398 4.99 22.57 -9.65
N LEU A 399 5.69 21.46 -9.91
CA LEU A 399 6.90 21.13 -9.14
C LEU A 399 8.00 22.13 -9.43
N ASP A 400 8.70 22.53 -8.37
CA ASP A 400 9.94 23.30 -8.49
C ASP A 400 11.06 22.35 -8.93
N PHE A 401 11.29 22.25 -10.26
CA PHE A 401 12.24 21.30 -10.82
C PHE A 401 13.69 21.57 -10.42
N GLU A 402 14.07 22.82 -10.22
CA GLU A 402 15.43 23.19 -9.81
C GLU A 402 15.69 22.72 -8.38
N LEU A 403 14.80 23.07 -7.44
CA LEU A 403 14.87 22.58 -6.07
C LEU A 403 14.78 21.05 -5.99
N THR A 404 13.90 20.45 -6.80
CA THR A 404 13.74 18.99 -6.88
C THR A 404 15.06 18.33 -7.27
N HIS A 405 15.70 18.82 -8.33
CA HIS A 405 16.97 18.29 -8.81
C HIS A 405 18.10 18.45 -7.78
N GLU A 406 18.23 19.65 -7.20
CA GLU A 406 19.23 19.94 -6.16
C GLU A 406 19.11 18.99 -4.97
N LYS A 407 17.89 18.82 -4.44
CA LYS A 407 17.66 17.94 -3.29
C LYS A 407 17.90 16.47 -3.60
N ILE A 408 17.48 16.00 -4.78
CA ILE A 408 17.73 14.61 -5.22
C ILE A 408 19.24 14.35 -5.25
N LYS A 409 20.00 15.24 -5.88
CA LYS A 409 21.46 15.12 -5.99
C LYS A 409 22.13 15.12 -4.62
N LYS A 410 21.82 16.11 -3.79
CA LYS A 410 22.36 16.25 -2.43
C LYS A 410 22.09 15.01 -1.58
N LEU A 411 20.89 14.44 -1.67
CA LEU A 411 20.55 13.22 -0.93
C LEU A 411 21.28 12.00 -1.50
N PHE A 412 21.40 11.88 -2.82
CA PHE A 412 22.06 10.77 -3.49
C PHE A 412 23.57 10.70 -3.17
N GLU A 413 24.23 11.85 -3.12
CA GLU A 413 25.68 11.97 -2.89
C GLU A 413 26.11 11.81 -1.42
N LYS A 414 25.20 12.00 -0.46
CA LYS A 414 25.46 11.87 0.99
C LYS A 414 25.86 10.46 1.41
#